data_AF-A0A286USY7-F1
#
_entry.id   AF-A0A286USY7-F1
#
_cell.length_a   1.000
_cell.length_b   1.000
_cell.length_c   1.000
_cell.angle_alpha   90.00
_cell.angle_beta   90.00
_cell.angle_gamma   90.00
#
_symmetry.space_group_name_H-M   'P 1'
#
loop_
_entity.id
_entity.type
_entity.pdbx_description
1 polymer ?
#
loop_
_entity_poly.entity_id
_entity_poly.type
_entity_poly.pdbx_seq_one_letter_code
_entity_poly.pdbx_strand_id
1 'polypeptide(L)'
;MSQLTTEKVIDTGLTNILETLPPEVILHILSYLDLPDLDSLSRISTSLGALTKDPLLHKCRILIVAPSRVKHSLFGHGGALRPTIPDLVHWGVLRGLGIERRWRMGTYFNSRESVKQYEISRRLQLSHVRHVLSTHLQSKSPTALARVLPDSEPCAPRLLPVIRRLKWCIRKDKLAQMVRDRDRDSGANIITVSKMGDDTRNQSGSSDIFGESSSRARVGIDWFEGRGYGLWKENERFRLAICPGVGKYVRYFESLGK
;
A
#
# COMPACT_ATOMS: atom_id res chain seq x y z
N MET A 1 -32.18 34.29 59.73
CA MET A 1 -31.19 33.61 58.86
C MET A 1 -31.22 32.13 59.20
N SER A 2 -32.14 31.37 58.60
CA SER A 2 -32.30 29.93 58.89
C SER A 2 -33.26 29.31 57.87
N GLN A 3 -32.75 29.04 56.68
CA GLN A 3 -33.37 28.15 55.69
C GLN A 3 -32.20 27.53 54.92
N LEU A 4 -31.94 26.21 55.08
CA LEU A 4 -31.11 25.34 54.21
C LEU A 4 -30.85 24.00 54.92
N THR A 5 -31.87 23.15 55.11
CA THR A 5 -31.65 21.75 55.55
C THR A 5 -32.63 20.71 54.98
N THR A 6 -33.53 21.07 54.05
CA THR A 6 -34.57 20.13 53.59
C THR A 6 -34.26 19.38 52.29
N GLU A 7 -33.21 19.71 51.54
CA GLU A 7 -32.91 19.02 50.27
C GLU A 7 -32.21 17.67 50.43
N LYS A 8 -31.46 17.43 51.51
CA LYS A 8 -30.63 16.20 51.64
C LYS A 8 -31.43 14.91 51.89
N VAL A 9 -32.70 14.99 52.28
CA VAL A 9 -33.48 13.79 52.65
C VAL A 9 -34.07 13.09 51.44
N ILE A 10 -34.39 13.82 50.37
CA ILE A 10 -35.05 13.26 49.17
C ILE A 10 -34.07 12.44 48.33
N ASP A 11 -32.80 12.84 48.27
CA ASP A 11 -31.77 12.17 47.45
C ASP A 11 -31.44 10.74 47.93
N THR A 12 -31.48 10.51 49.26
CA THR A 12 -31.20 9.17 49.83
C THR A 12 -32.25 8.12 49.48
N GLY A 13 -33.50 8.54 49.22
CA GLY A 13 -34.57 7.62 48.85
C GLY A 13 -34.41 7.02 47.45
N LEU A 14 -33.97 7.83 46.48
CA LEU A 14 -33.77 7.38 45.10
C LEU A 14 -32.52 6.51 44.94
N THR A 15 -31.44 6.79 45.69
CA THR A 15 -30.25 5.95 45.70
C THR A 15 -30.56 4.56 46.25
N ASN A 16 -31.39 4.47 47.29
CA ASN A 16 -31.82 3.19 47.86
C ASN A 16 -32.67 2.38 46.86
N ILE A 17 -33.51 3.04 46.05
CA ILE A 17 -34.28 2.34 45.01
C ILE A 17 -33.35 1.78 43.93
N LEU A 18 -32.40 2.59 43.44
CA LEU A 18 -31.42 2.13 42.45
C LEU A 18 -30.55 0.98 42.96
N GLU A 19 -30.22 0.94 44.26
CA GLU A 19 -29.49 -0.17 44.87
C GLU A 19 -30.34 -1.43 45.08
N THR A 20 -31.67 -1.31 45.09
CA THR A 20 -32.58 -2.48 45.16
C THR A 20 -32.83 -3.14 43.81
N LEU A 21 -32.47 -2.51 42.69
CA LEU A 21 -32.63 -3.11 41.36
C LEU A 21 -31.54 -4.17 41.07
N PRO A 22 -31.86 -5.23 40.31
CA PRO A 22 -30.86 -6.15 39.80
C PRO A 22 -29.80 -5.42 38.95
N PRO A 23 -28.51 -5.77 39.09
CA PRO A 23 -27.41 -5.07 38.41
C PRO A 23 -27.52 -5.12 36.88
N GLU A 24 -28.16 -6.14 36.31
CA GLU A 24 -28.41 -6.28 34.88
C GLU A 24 -29.34 -5.18 34.35
N VAL A 25 -30.36 -4.83 35.12
CA VAL A 25 -31.33 -3.79 34.74
C VAL A 25 -30.67 -2.42 34.81
N ILE A 26 -29.84 -2.19 35.83
CA ILE A 26 -29.06 -0.95 35.98
C ILE A 26 -28.11 -0.79 34.80
N LEU A 27 -27.32 -1.83 34.48
CA LEU A 27 -26.43 -1.84 33.30
C LEU A 27 -27.20 -1.58 32.00
N HIS A 28 -28.41 -2.13 31.87
CA HIS A 28 -29.26 -1.89 30.71
C HIS A 28 -29.68 -0.42 30.60
N ILE A 29 -30.15 0.18 31.70
CA ILE A 29 -30.54 1.60 31.75
C ILE A 29 -29.33 2.49 31.41
N LEU A 30 -28.18 2.23 32.04
CA LEU A 30 -26.95 3.00 31.80
C LEU A 30 -26.43 2.87 30.36
N SER A 31 -26.78 1.79 29.64
CA SER A 31 -26.37 1.62 28.25
C SER A 31 -27.04 2.60 27.26
N TYR A 32 -28.15 3.23 27.65
CA TYR A 32 -28.85 4.25 26.86
C TYR A 32 -28.47 5.69 27.21
N LEU A 33 -27.81 5.91 28.34
CA LEU A 33 -27.40 7.25 28.82
C LEU A 33 -26.15 7.76 28.11
N ASP A 34 -25.97 9.08 28.05
CA ASP A 34 -24.83 9.70 27.37
C ASP A 34 -23.58 9.83 28.25
N LEU A 35 -22.41 10.16 27.66
CA LEU A 35 -21.12 10.28 28.37
C LEU A 35 -21.20 11.32 29.52
N PRO A 36 -21.71 12.54 29.29
CA PRO A 36 -21.85 13.52 30.37
C PRO A 36 -22.79 13.04 31.49
N ASP A 37 -23.84 12.29 31.15
CA ASP A 37 -24.80 11.80 32.14
C ASP A 37 -24.23 10.65 32.98
N LEU A 38 -23.39 9.80 32.38
CA LEU A 38 -22.66 8.78 33.12
C LEU A 38 -21.61 9.42 34.05
N ASP A 39 -20.96 10.51 33.62
CA ASP A 39 -19.99 11.23 34.47
C ASP A 39 -20.69 11.90 35.66
N SER A 40 -21.87 12.51 35.45
CA SER A 40 -22.65 13.09 36.54
C SER A 40 -23.14 12.03 37.53
N LEU A 41 -23.64 10.88 37.06
CA LEU A 41 -24.02 9.75 37.92
C LEU A 41 -22.83 9.18 38.71
N SER A 42 -21.64 9.14 38.10
CA SER A 42 -20.43 8.66 38.79
C SER A 42 -20.02 9.53 39.99
N ARG A 43 -20.37 10.83 39.96
CA ARG A 43 -20.11 11.77 41.05
C ARG A 43 -21.14 11.67 42.18
N ILE A 44 -22.36 11.22 41.86
CA ILE A 44 -23.46 11.11 42.82
C ILE A 44 -23.33 9.85 43.66
N SER A 45 -22.95 8.71 43.07
CA SER A 45 -22.72 7.48 43.85
C SER A 45 -21.45 6.74 43.44
N THR A 46 -20.73 6.25 44.45
CA THR A 46 -19.49 5.47 44.26
C THR A 46 -19.75 4.09 43.66
N SER A 47 -20.92 3.50 43.95
CA SER A 47 -21.37 2.22 43.39
C SER A 47 -21.63 2.32 41.88
N LEU A 48 -22.35 3.37 41.43
CA LEU A 48 -22.52 3.65 40.00
C LEU A 48 -21.20 4.12 39.37
N GLY A 49 -20.33 4.79 40.12
CA GLY A 49 -18.99 5.15 39.68
C GLY A 49 -18.10 3.95 39.31
N ALA A 50 -18.27 2.80 39.99
CA ALA A 50 -17.59 1.57 39.59
C ALA A 50 -18.22 0.96 38.32
N LEU A 51 -19.55 1.00 38.22
CA LEU A 51 -20.32 0.41 37.12
C LEU A 51 -20.19 1.20 35.81
N THR A 52 -20.11 2.53 35.88
CA THR A 52 -19.90 3.43 34.73
C THR A 52 -18.51 3.28 34.10
N LYS A 53 -17.54 2.74 34.84
CA LYS A 53 -16.20 2.41 34.33
C LYS A 53 -16.11 1.01 33.68
N ASP A 54 -17.22 0.26 33.64
CA ASP A 54 -17.24 -1.08 33.04
C ASP A 54 -17.04 -0.99 31.52
N PRO A 55 -15.99 -1.64 30.95
CA PRO A 55 -15.76 -1.68 29.51
C PRO A 55 -16.92 -2.33 28.73
N LEU A 56 -17.68 -3.25 29.33
CA LEU A 56 -18.81 -3.90 28.66
C LEU A 56 -19.97 -2.93 28.45
N LEU A 57 -20.26 -2.07 29.44
CA LEU A 57 -21.26 -1.01 29.33
C LEU A 57 -20.91 -0.06 28.19
N HIS A 58 -19.66 0.40 28.11
CA HIS A 58 -19.21 1.26 27.02
C HIS A 58 -19.31 0.58 25.65
N LYS A 59 -18.98 -0.72 25.56
CA LYS A 59 -19.10 -1.49 24.31
C LYS A 59 -20.55 -1.62 23.85
N CYS A 60 -21.48 -1.94 24.76
CA CYS A 60 -22.91 -2.00 24.46
C CYS A 60 -23.46 -0.63 24.09
N ARG A 61 -23.08 0.40 24.82
CA ARG A 61 -23.49 1.79 24.57
C ARG A 61 -23.05 2.29 23.20
N ILE A 62 -21.81 2.00 22.80
CA ILE A 62 -21.28 2.35 21.47
C ILE A 62 -22.16 1.76 20.35
N LEU A 63 -22.76 0.58 20.57
CA LEU A 63 -23.70 -0.04 19.62
C LEU A 63 -25.10 0.59 19.65
N ILE A 64 -25.54 1.13 20.79
CA ILE A 64 -26.90 1.63 21.01
C ILE A 64 -27.03 3.13 20.71
N VAL A 65 -26.14 3.97 21.25
CA VAL A 65 -26.21 5.44 21.18
C VAL A 65 -25.71 5.96 19.83
N ALA A 66 -24.75 5.26 19.20
CA ALA A 66 -24.22 5.65 17.90
C ALA A 66 -23.95 4.46 16.96
N PRO A 67 -24.99 3.64 16.63
CA PRO A 67 -24.85 2.47 15.76
C PRO A 67 -24.25 2.81 14.39
N SER A 68 -24.49 4.04 13.92
CA SER A 68 -23.91 4.59 12.71
C SER A 68 -22.39 4.76 12.84
N ARG A 69 -21.88 5.43 13.88
CA ARG A 69 -20.46 5.79 14.01
C ARG A 69 -19.51 4.59 14.05
N VAL A 70 -19.95 3.46 14.62
CA VAL A 70 -19.15 2.22 14.71
C VAL A 70 -18.99 1.55 13.35
N LYS A 71 -20.03 1.59 12.51
CA LYS A 71 -19.97 1.03 11.15
C LYS A 71 -19.29 1.99 10.17
N HIS A 72 -19.32 3.30 10.41
CA HIS A 72 -18.74 4.30 9.50
C HIS A 72 -17.24 4.54 9.71
N SER A 73 -16.69 4.31 10.91
CA SER A 73 -15.24 4.51 11.15
C SER A 73 -14.34 3.46 10.49
N LEU A 74 -14.87 2.30 10.08
CA LEU A 74 -14.09 1.24 9.44
C LEU A 74 -13.78 1.52 7.96
N PHE A 75 -14.48 2.47 7.33
CA PHE A 75 -14.38 2.72 5.88
C PHE A 75 -14.09 4.16 5.49
N GLY A 76 -13.98 5.08 6.45
CA GLY A 76 -13.75 6.50 6.19
C GLY A 76 -12.27 6.86 6.15
N HIS A 77 -11.62 6.75 5.00
CA HIS A 77 -10.42 7.55 4.69
C HIS A 77 -10.85 8.68 3.75
N GLY A 78 -10.78 9.94 4.19
CA GLY A 78 -11.02 11.12 3.33
C GLY A 78 -12.37 11.86 3.47
N GLY A 79 -13.06 11.76 4.62
CA GLY A 79 -14.21 12.63 4.93
C GLY A 79 -15.55 12.27 4.26
N ALA A 80 -15.55 11.43 3.22
CA ALA A 80 -16.77 10.80 2.73
C ALA A 80 -17.14 9.59 3.62
N LEU A 81 -18.23 9.71 4.37
CA LEU A 81 -18.73 8.68 5.32
C LEU A 81 -19.17 7.37 4.64
N ARG A 82 -19.12 7.30 3.30
CA ARG A 82 -19.43 6.13 2.48
C ARG A 82 -18.38 6.00 1.37
N PRO A 83 -17.59 4.91 1.33
CA PRO A 83 -16.67 4.70 0.23
C PRO A 83 -17.45 4.54 -1.08
N THR A 84 -16.97 5.19 -2.12
CA THR A 84 -17.54 5.04 -3.46
C THR A 84 -17.08 3.71 -4.06
N ILE A 85 -17.79 3.18 -5.06
CA ILE A 85 -17.37 1.97 -5.80
C ILE A 85 -15.92 2.06 -6.34
N PRO A 86 -15.43 3.19 -6.90
CA PRO A 86 -14.06 3.28 -7.38
C PRO A 86 -13.06 3.25 -6.23
N ASP A 87 -13.40 3.80 -5.06
CA ASP A 87 -12.55 3.67 -3.86
C ASP A 87 -12.42 2.19 -3.47
N LEU A 88 -13.53 1.45 -3.47
CA LEU A 88 -13.55 0.01 -3.17
C LEU A 88 -12.76 -0.82 -4.21
N VAL A 89 -12.75 -0.39 -5.47
CA VAL A 89 -11.95 -1.02 -6.54
C VAL A 89 -10.47 -0.68 -6.36
N HIS A 90 -10.13 0.57 -6.06
CA HIS A 90 -8.77 1.03 -5.84
C HIS A 90 -8.12 0.37 -4.62
N TRP A 91 -8.88 0.19 -3.53
CA TRP A 91 -8.44 -0.57 -2.36
C TRP A 91 -8.37 -2.09 -2.60
N GLY A 92 -8.85 -2.57 -3.74
CA GLY A 92 -8.88 -3.99 -4.08
C GLY A 92 -9.86 -4.80 -3.23
N VAL A 93 -10.84 -4.15 -2.60
CA VAL A 93 -11.94 -4.79 -1.86
C VAL A 93 -12.96 -5.37 -2.85
N LEU A 94 -13.32 -4.60 -3.88
CA LEU A 94 -14.13 -5.07 -5.00
C LEU A 94 -13.22 -5.46 -6.17
N ARG A 95 -13.37 -6.69 -6.66
CA ARG A 95 -12.61 -7.24 -7.79
C ARG A 95 -13.53 -7.97 -8.76
N GLY A 96 -13.21 -7.89 -10.05
CA GLY A 96 -14.13 -8.29 -11.11
C GLY A 96 -13.64 -7.87 -12.49
N LEU A 97 -14.13 -8.55 -13.52
CA LEU A 97 -13.75 -8.28 -14.91
C LEU A 97 -14.45 -7.01 -15.41
N GLY A 98 -13.67 -5.94 -15.61
CA GLY A 98 -14.16 -4.67 -16.13
C GLY A 98 -15.15 -3.96 -15.20
N ILE A 99 -14.92 -3.99 -13.88
CA ILE A 99 -15.84 -3.42 -12.87
C ILE A 99 -16.20 -1.98 -13.18
N GLU A 100 -15.23 -1.13 -13.54
CA GLU A 100 -15.51 0.29 -13.81
C GLU A 100 -16.48 0.47 -14.97
N ARG A 101 -16.30 -0.29 -16.05
CA ARG A 101 -17.21 -0.28 -17.20
C ARG A 101 -18.59 -0.79 -16.79
N ARG A 102 -18.65 -1.91 -16.05
CA ARG A 102 -19.91 -2.49 -15.56
C ARG A 102 -20.66 -1.55 -14.62
N TRP A 103 -19.93 -0.79 -13.80
CA TRP A 103 -20.47 0.24 -12.92
C TRP A 103 -21.07 1.39 -13.72
N ARG A 104 -20.32 1.93 -14.69
CA ARG A 104 -20.83 3.00 -15.58
C ARG A 104 -22.07 2.57 -16.36
N MET A 105 -22.19 1.29 -16.68
CA MET A 105 -23.37 0.71 -17.34
C MET A 105 -24.50 0.30 -16.37
N GLY A 106 -24.34 0.50 -15.06
CA GLY A 106 -25.36 0.13 -14.06
C GLY A 106 -25.62 -1.38 -13.93
N THR A 107 -24.69 -2.23 -14.39
CA THR A 107 -24.87 -3.69 -14.36
C THR A 107 -24.54 -4.27 -12.98
N TYR A 108 -25.26 -5.31 -12.57
CA TYR A 108 -25.07 -5.97 -11.27
C TYR A 108 -23.69 -6.66 -11.16
N PHE A 109 -22.91 -6.27 -10.16
CA PHE A 109 -21.58 -6.86 -9.88
C PHE A 109 -21.64 -8.29 -9.31
N ASN A 110 -22.76 -8.65 -8.69
CA ASN A 110 -22.92 -9.93 -7.98
C ASN A 110 -23.60 -11.01 -8.84
N SER A 111 -23.70 -10.82 -10.15
CA SER A 111 -24.22 -11.87 -11.03
C SER A 111 -23.28 -13.07 -10.99
N ARG A 112 -23.83 -14.27 -10.83
CA ARG A 112 -23.05 -15.53 -10.79
C ARG A 112 -22.14 -15.68 -12.01
N GLU A 113 -22.61 -15.25 -13.17
CA GLU A 113 -21.82 -15.31 -14.41
C GLU A 113 -20.66 -14.31 -14.41
N SER A 114 -20.83 -13.13 -13.82
CA SER A 114 -19.74 -12.16 -13.68
C SER A 114 -18.63 -12.66 -12.75
N VAL A 115 -19.00 -13.36 -11.67
CA VAL A 115 -18.05 -13.99 -10.75
C VAL A 115 -17.29 -15.11 -11.44
N LYS A 116 -18.01 -16.03 -12.12
CA LYS A 116 -17.38 -17.11 -12.91
C LYS A 116 -16.41 -16.56 -13.96
N GLN A 117 -16.82 -15.56 -14.74
CA GLN A 117 -15.97 -14.93 -15.76
C GLN A 117 -14.71 -14.32 -15.16
N TYR A 118 -14.84 -13.63 -14.02
CA TYR A 118 -13.69 -13.08 -13.32
C TYR A 118 -12.73 -14.18 -12.82
N GLU A 119 -13.24 -15.24 -12.23
CA GLU A 119 -12.42 -16.37 -11.75
C GLU A 119 -11.69 -17.06 -12.91
N ILE A 120 -12.38 -17.31 -14.03
CA ILE A 120 -11.79 -17.89 -15.23
C ILE A 120 -10.69 -16.98 -15.77
N SER A 121 -10.98 -15.68 -15.91
CA SER A 121 -10.00 -14.69 -16.38
C SER A 121 -8.76 -14.65 -15.47
N ARG A 122 -8.95 -14.68 -14.15
CA ARG A 122 -7.85 -14.72 -13.17
C ARG A 122 -7.01 -15.99 -13.31
N ARG A 123 -7.64 -17.15 -13.50
CA ARG A 123 -6.93 -18.43 -13.72
C ARG A 123 -6.12 -18.40 -15.02
N LEU A 124 -6.70 -17.88 -16.10
CA LEU A 124 -6.03 -17.73 -17.38
C LEU A 124 -4.84 -16.78 -17.29
N GLN A 125 -4.99 -15.63 -16.64
CA GLN A 125 -3.89 -14.68 -16.40
C GLN A 125 -2.75 -15.33 -15.61
N LEU A 126 -3.06 -16.06 -14.54
CA LEU A 126 -2.05 -16.76 -13.76
C LEU A 126 -1.36 -17.86 -14.57
N SER A 127 -2.10 -18.62 -15.37
CA SER A 127 -1.53 -19.64 -16.26
C SER A 127 -0.59 -19.02 -17.29
N HIS A 128 -1.02 -17.92 -17.92
CA HIS A 128 -0.21 -17.16 -18.88
C HIS A 128 1.06 -16.62 -18.24
N VAL A 129 0.96 -15.96 -17.08
CA VAL A 129 2.14 -15.44 -16.35
C VAL A 129 3.07 -16.58 -15.97
N ARG A 130 2.54 -17.72 -15.50
CA ARG A 130 3.37 -18.90 -15.21
C ARG A 130 4.08 -19.41 -16.45
N HIS A 131 3.41 -19.48 -17.59
CA HIS A 131 3.99 -19.93 -18.85
C HIS A 131 5.07 -18.97 -19.38
N VAL A 132 4.81 -17.66 -19.33
CA VAL A 132 5.79 -16.63 -19.69
C VAL A 132 6.99 -16.68 -18.74
N LEU A 133 6.77 -16.84 -17.44
CA LEU A 133 7.87 -17.00 -16.49
C LEU A 133 8.64 -18.30 -16.73
N SER A 134 7.97 -19.43 -17.00
CA SER A 134 8.65 -20.70 -17.26
C SER A 134 9.48 -20.63 -18.54
N THR A 135 8.96 -20.02 -19.61
CA THR A 135 9.70 -19.83 -20.86
C THR A 135 10.89 -18.90 -20.68
N HIS A 136 10.73 -17.80 -19.92
CA HIS A 136 11.86 -16.92 -19.58
C HIS A 136 12.89 -17.58 -18.66
N LEU A 137 12.46 -18.42 -17.71
CA LEU A 137 13.38 -19.13 -16.82
C LEU A 137 14.13 -20.24 -17.56
N GLN A 138 13.47 -20.94 -18.50
CA GLN A 138 14.08 -21.98 -19.34
C GLN A 138 15.02 -21.39 -20.41
N SER A 139 14.70 -20.22 -20.97
CA SER A 139 15.53 -19.54 -21.97
C SER A 139 16.70 -18.75 -21.39
N LYS A 140 16.68 -18.43 -20.10
CA LYS A 140 17.82 -17.78 -19.42
C LYS A 140 18.97 -18.77 -19.25
N SER A 141 19.88 -18.78 -20.22
CA SER A 141 21.17 -19.43 -20.02
C SER A 141 21.97 -18.65 -18.97
N PRO A 142 22.73 -19.34 -18.09
CA PRO A 142 23.59 -18.69 -17.11
C PRO A 142 24.64 -17.77 -17.76
N THR A 143 24.97 -18.01 -19.04
CA THR A 143 25.88 -17.18 -19.84
C THR A 143 25.29 -15.84 -20.26
N ALA A 144 23.97 -15.68 -20.39
CA ALA A 144 23.34 -14.39 -20.68
C ALA A 144 23.36 -13.45 -19.47
N LEU A 145 23.24 -14.00 -18.25
CA LEU A 145 23.36 -13.24 -17.00
C LEU A 145 24.80 -12.77 -16.75
N ALA A 146 25.81 -13.51 -17.22
CA ALA A 146 27.22 -13.09 -17.14
C ALA A 146 27.54 -11.82 -17.96
N ARG A 147 26.72 -11.48 -18.98
CA ARG A 147 26.87 -10.22 -19.72
C ARG A 147 26.24 -9.01 -19.03
N VAL A 148 25.23 -9.23 -18.17
CA VAL A 148 24.49 -8.16 -17.46
C VAL A 148 25.06 -7.92 -16.05
N LEU A 149 25.56 -8.98 -15.41
CA LEU A 149 26.44 -8.90 -14.26
C LEU A 149 27.86 -9.21 -14.74
N PRO A 150 28.65 -8.18 -15.13
CA PRO A 150 30.04 -8.40 -15.49
C PRO A 150 30.77 -8.92 -14.25
N ASP A 151 31.32 -10.11 -14.40
CA ASP A 151 32.24 -10.87 -13.56
C ASP A 151 32.01 -10.79 -12.04
N SER A 152 31.64 -11.95 -11.52
CA SER A 152 31.43 -12.26 -10.11
C SER A 152 32.68 -11.96 -9.28
N GLU A 153 32.85 -10.71 -8.86
CA GLU A 153 33.54 -10.46 -7.61
C GLU A 153 32.62 -10.94 -6.48
N PRO A 154 33.17 -11.62 -5.45
CA PRO A 154 32.42 -12.18 -4.32
C PRO A 154 31.93 -11.07 -3.35
N CYS A 155 31.44 -9.96 -3.89
CA CYS A 155 30.99 -8.82 -3.13
C CYS A 155 29.47 -8.81 -2.99
N ALA A 156 28.99 -8.40 -1.82
CA ALA A 156 27.56 -8.31 -1.54
C ALA A 156 26.84 -7.42 -2.58
N PRO A 157 25.63 -7.77 -3.02
CA PRO A 157 24.91 -7.05 -4.09
C PRO A 157 24.64 -5.57 -3.77
N ARG A 158 24.62 -5.21 -2.47
CA ARG A 158 24.49 -3.81 -2.01
C ARG A 158 25.72 -2.95 -2.33
N LEU A 159 26.90 -3.55 -2.48
CA LEU A 159 28.16 -2.83 -2.75
C LEU A 159 28.43 -2.68 -4.26
N LEU A 160 27.70 -3.40 -5.13
CA LEU A 160 27.88 -3.34 -6.58
C LEU A 160 27.83 -1.91 -7.15
N PRO A 161 26.90 -1.02 -6.74
CA PRO A 161 26.90 0.36 -7.25
C PRO A 161 28.16 1.14 -6.86
N VAL A 162 28.65 0.94 -5.63
CA VAL A 162 29.84 1.62 -5.10
C VAL A 162 31.10 1.11 -5.79
N ILE A 163 31.23 -0.21 -5.93
CA ILE A 163 32.36 -0.85 -6.61
C ILE A 163 32.40 -0.44 -8.08
N ARG A 164 31.26 -0.37 -8.77
CA ARG A 164 31.19 0.14 -10.15
C ARG A 164 31.68 1.58 -10.25
N ARG A 165 31.25 2.45 -9.31
CA ARG A 165 31.70 3.84 -9.25
C ARG A 165 33.20 3.93 -9.02
N LEU A 166 33.74 3.13 -8.11
CA LEU A 166 35.17 3.10 -7.79
C LEU A 166 36.01 2.57 -8.96
N LYS A 167 35.59 1.47 -9.61
CA LYS A 167 36.24 0.94 -10.82
C LYS A 167 36.22 1.95 -11.98
N TRP A 168 35.15 2.75 -12.09
CA TRP A 168 35.07 3.83 -13.08
C TRP A 168 36.02 4.98 -12.75
N CYS A 169 36.06 5.43 -11.50
CA CYS A 169 37.01 6.45 -11.03
C CYS A 169 38.46 6.02 -11.28
N ILE A 170 38.85 4.80 -10.91
CA ILE A 170 40.20 4.26 -11.15
C ILE A 170 40.54 4.25 -12.64
N ARG A 171 39.59 3.83 -13.50
CA ARG A 171 39.80 3.85 -14.95
C ARG A 171 40.00 5.26 -15.49
N LYS A 172 39.20 6.21 -15.02
CA LYS A 172 39.30 7.61 -15.40
C LYS A 172 40.63 8.22 -14.96
N ASP A 173 41.09 7.91 -13.75
CA ASP A 173 42.37 8.40 -13.21
C ASP A 173 43.55 7.84 -13.98
N LYS A 174 43.55 6.54 -14.31
CA LYS A 174 44.57 5.94 -15.19
C LYS A 174 44.62 6.62 -16.55
N LEU A 175 43.46 6.91 -17.13
CA LEU A 175 43.38 7.59 -18.42
C LEU A 175 43.89 9.03 -18.33
N ALA A 176 43.57 9.75 -17.25
CA ALA A 176 44.10 11.08 -16.99
C ALA A 176 45.63 11.07 -16.79
N GLN A 177 46.17 10.05 -16.14
CA GLN A 177 47.61 9.87 -15.97
C GLN A 177 48.29 9.65 -17.33
N MET A 178 47.75 8.76 -18.17
CA MET A 178 48.28 8.53 -19.52
C MET A 178 48.29 9.80 -20.39
N VAL A 179 47.26 10.65 -20.28
CA VAL A 179 47.21 11.93 -21.01
C VAL A 179 48.31 12.88 -20.53
N ARG A 180 48.52 12.98 -19.21
CA ARG A 180 49.59 13.83 -18.63
C ARG A 180 50.99 13.34 -18.98
N ASP A 181 51.20 12.03 -18.99
CA ASP A 181 52.48 11.44 -19.35
C ASP A 181 52.77 11.65 -20.84
N ARG A 182 51.74 11.56 -21.69
CA ARG A 182 51.86 11.89 -23.13
C ARG A 182 52.25 13.36 -23.38
N ASP A 183 51.72 14.30 -22.59
CA ASP A 183 52.09 15.72 -22.70
C ASP A 183 53.54 15.97 -22.23
N ARG A 184 54.04 15.19 -21.26
CA ARG A 184 55.44 15.27 -20.81
C ARG A 184 56.42 14.72 -21.85
N ASP A 185 56.08 13.62 -22.50
CA ASP A 185 56.92 13.03 -23.55
C ASP A 185 56.88 13.86 -24.85
N SER A 186 55.78 14.58 -25.11
CA SER A 186 55.65 15.49 -26.27
C SER A 186 56.31 16.85 -26.03
N GLY A 187 56.44 17.30 -24.76
CA GLY A 187 57.09 18.56 -24.38
C GLY A 187 58.62 18.50 -24.34
N ALA A 188 59.22 17.30 -24.37
CA ALA A 188 60.67 17.12 -24.40
C ALA A 188 61.30 17.32 -25.81
N ASN A 189 60.50 17.63 -26.84
CA ASN A 189 61.00 17.83 -28.21
C ASN A 189 60.61 19.19 -28.83
N ILE A 190 60.29 20.20 -28.01
CA ILE A 190 60.03 21.59 -28.46
C ILE A 190 60.96 22.56 -27.73
N ILE A 191 62.28 22.36 -27.89
CA ILE A 191 63.26 23.44 -27.85
C ILE A 191 64.20 23.20 -29.05
N THR A 192 64.41 24.26 -29.84
CA THR A 192 64.90 24.27 -31.23
C THR A 192 63.77 23.89 -32.20
N VAL A 193 63.30 24.74 -33.11
CA VAL A 193 64.02 25.68 -33.97
C VAL A 193 63.08 26.84 -34.32
N SER A 194 63.55 28.07 -34.09
CA SER A 194 63.08 29.26 -34.79
C SER A 194 63.56 29.21 -36.25
N LYS A 195 62.64 29.18 -37.21
CA LYS A 195 62.79 29.66 -38.60
C LYS A 195 61.41 29.56 -39.26
N MET A 196 60.68 30.66 -39.46
CA MET A 196 60.83 31.63 -40.55
C MET A 196 60.83 30.92 -41.92
N GLY A 197 59.71 30.98 -42.63
CA GLY A 197 59.55 30.48 -43.99
C GLY A 197 58.09 30.39 -44.42
N ASP A 198 57.66 31.40 -45.18
CA ASP A 198 56.49 31.40 -46.06
C ASP A 198 56.40 30.10 -46.88
N ASP A 199 55.20 29.57 -47.09
CA ASP A 199 54.60 29.55 -48.43
C ASP A 199 53.20 28.93 -48.46
N THR A 200 52.38 29.59 -49.28
CA THR A 200 51.04 29.24 -49.74
C THR A 200 50.88 27.84 -50.34
N ARG A 201 49.76 27.14 -50.06
CA ARG A 201 48.76 26.69 -51.07
C ARG A 201 47.73 25.69 -50.52
N ASN A 202 46.47 26.12 -50.61
CA ASN A 202 45.29 25.47 -51.18
C ASN A 202 44.98 23.97 -51.00
N GLN A 203 43.80 23.76 -50.42
CA GLN A 203 42.61 23.08 -50.96
C GLN A 203 42.72 21.64 -51.49
N SER A 204 42.02 20.74 -50.79
CA SER A 204 40.96 19.81 -51.27
C SER A 204 40.92 18.67 -50.24
N GLY A 205 39.82 18.43 -49.53
CA GLY A 205 38.56 17.99 -50.09
C GLY A 205 38.47 16.49 -49.91
N SER A 206 37.95 16.04 -48.76
CA SER A 206 37.20 14.77 -48.72
C SER A 206 36.34 14.70 -47.46
N SER A 207 35.10 15.12 -47.68
CA SER A 207 33.93 14.83 -46.89
C SER A 207 33.58 13.36 -47.03
N ASP A 208 33.63 12.59 -45.95
CA ASP A 208 32.90 11.32 -45.88
C ASP A 208 32.04 11.24 -44.62
N ILE A 209 30.75 11.51 -44.87
CA ILE A 209 29.58 10.77 -44.40
C ILE A 209 29.28 10.84 -42.89
N PHE A 210 28.61 11.95 -42.53
CA PHE A 210 27.53 11.92 -41.54
C PHE A 210 26.37 11.11 -42.10
N GLY A 211 26.25 9.86 -41.65
CA GLY A 211 25.06 9.03 -41.83
C GLY A 211 24.22 9.04 -40.55
N GLU A 212 23.26 9.96 -40.49
CA GLU A 212 22.09 9.81 -39.62
C GLU A 212 21.29 8.58 -40.07
N SER A 213 21.05 7.66 -39.15
CA SER A 213 19.88 6.79 -39.18
C SER A 213 19.52 6.38 -37.76
N SER A 214 18.73 7.25 -37.15
CA SER A 214 17.61 6.94 -36.27
C SER A 214 17.13 5.48 -36.33
N SER A 215 17.24 4.75 -35.23
CA SER A 215 16.22 3.76 -34.83
C SER A 215 16.36 3.40 -33.36
N ARG A 216 15.52 4.07 -32.55
CA ARG A 216 14.72 3.51 -31.46
C ARG A 216 15.26 2.24 -30.77
N ALA A 217 15.78 2.43 -29.57
CA ALA A 217 15.36 1.65 -28.41
C ALA A 217 15.61 2.46 -27.12
N ARG A 218 14.81 3.52 -26.92
CA ARG A 218 14.49 3.93 -25.55
C ARG A 218 13.68 2.78 -24.97
N VAL A 219 14.33 1.86 -24.28
CA VAL A 219 13.64 0.93 -23.39
C VAL A 219 13.11 1.79 -22.24
N GLY A 220 11.89 2.28 -22.43
CA GLY A 220 11.11 2.90 -21.39
C GLY A 220 10.99 1.91 -20.24
N ILE A 221 11.69 2.20 -19.16
CA ILE A 221 11.39 1.66 -17.84
C ILE A 221 10.22 2.51 -17.36
N ASP A 222 9.02 2.18 -17.82
CA ASP A 222 7.79 2.72 -17.26
C ASP A 222 6.62 1.79 -17.56
N TRP A 223 6.47 0.75 -16.72
CA TRP A 223 5.21 0.02 -16.53
C TRP A 223 5.33 -1.02 -15.41
N PHE A 224 5.12 -0.59 -14.17
CA PHE A 224 3.91 -0.90 -13.41
C PHE A 224 4.03 -0.24 -12.02
N GLU A 225 3.56 1.01 -11.93
CA GLU A 225 3.00 1.52 -10.69
C GLU A 225 1.81 0.63 -10.31
N GLY A 226 1.95 -0.02 -9.16
CA GLY A 226 0.98 -0.96 -8.65
C GLY A 226 1.53 -1.70 -7.44
N ARG A 227 2.17 -0.98 -6.50
CA ARG A 227 2.42 -1.51 -5.16
C ARG A 227 1.08 -1.62 -4.43
N GLY A 228 0.33 -2.68 -4.72
CA GLY A 228 -0.65 -3.21 -3.78
C GLY A 228 0.13 -3.92 -2.69
N TYR A 229 0.16 -3.37 -1.49
CA TYR A 229 0.72 -4.00 -0.30
C TYR A 229 0.00 -5.33 -0.03
N GLY A 230 0.57 -6.43 -0.52
CA GLY A 230 0.19 -7.78 -0.18
C GLY A 230 0.70 -8.12 1.23
N LEU A 231 -0.08 -7.78 2.25
CA LEU A 231 0.21 -8.14 3.64
C LEU A 231 -1.04 -8.63 4.40
N TRP A 232 -2.06 -9.09 3.68
CA TRP A 232 -3.22 -9.72 4.31
C TRP A 232 -3.39 -11.12 3.74
N LYS A 233 -3.01 -12.10 4.54
CA LYS A 233 -3.30 -13.51 4.31
C LYS A 233 -4.83 -13.64 4.31
N GLU A 234 -5.43 -13.91 3.16
CA GLU A 234 -6.88 -14.08 2.98
C GLU A 234 -7.37 -15.26 3.84
N ASN A 235 -7.64 -15.01 5.11
CA ASN A 235 -8.24 -15.98 6.01
C ASN A 235 -9.76 -15.90 5.85
N GLU A 236 -10.45 -17.03 5.99
CA GLU A 236 -11.92 -17.18 5.85
C GLU A 236 -12.71 -16.19 6.73
N ARG A 237 -12.12 -15.75 7.85
CA ARG A 237 -12.64 -14.68 8.73
C ARG A 237 -12.83 -13.32 8.02
N PHE A 238 -12.01 -13.00 7.02
CA PHE A 238 -12.10 -11.75 6.25
C PHE A 238 -13.29 -11.75 5.28
N ARG A 239 -13.60 -12.91 4.69
CA ARG A 239 -14.77 -13.08 3.81
C ARG A 239 -16.08 -12.90 4.58
N LEU A 240 -16.11 -13.34 5.85
CA LEU A 240 -17.26 -13.19 6.74
C LEU A 240 -17.47 -11.75 7.24
N ALA A 241 -16.40 -10.96 7.37
CA ALA A 241 -16.48 -9.56 7.80
C ALA A 241 -17.07 -8.62 6.73
N ILE A 242 -16.84 -8.93 5.44
CA ILE A 242 -17.31 -8.10 4.31
C ILE A 242 -18.80 -8.35 4.01
N CYS A 243 -19.33 -9.54 4.30
CA CYS A 243 -20.74 -9.89 4.08
C CYS A 243 -21.33 -10.66 5.28
N PRO A 244 -21.98 -10.00 6.25
CA PRO A 244 -22.50 -10.64 7.47
C PRO A 244 -23.65 -11.66 7.27
N GLY A 245 -23.98 -12.05 6.04
CA GLY A 245 -24.99 -13.07 5.71
C GLY A 245 -24.46 -14.34 5.03
N VAL A 246 -23.22 -14.35 4.55
CA VAL A 246 -22.68 -15.47 3.75
C VAL A 246 -22.51 -16.75 4.57
N GLY A 247 -22.28 -16.64 5.88
CA GLY A 247 -22.15 -17.81 6.76
C GLY A 247 -23.39 -18.70 6.81
N LYS A 248 -24.60 -18.13 6.64
CA LYS A 248 -25.84 -18.90 6.58
C LYS A 248 -25.92 -19.75 5.30
N TYR A 249 -25.46 -19.19 4.18
CA TYR A 249 -25.41 -19.89 2.89
C TYR A 249 -24.32 -20.95 2.87
N VAL A 250 -23.14 -20.68 3.43
CA VAL A 250 -22.05 -21.67 3.51
C VAL A 250 -22.48 -22.88 4.35
N ARG A 251 -23.05 -22.67 5.55
CA ARG A 251 -23.58 -23.78 6.37
C ARG A 251 -24.68 -24.57 5.66
N TYR A 252 -25.57 -23.89 4.93
CA TYR A 252 -26.62 -24.56 4.15
C TYR A 252 -26.01 -25.50 3.09
N PHE A 253 -25.02 -25.05 2.32
CA PHE A 253 -24.38 -25.88 1.31
C PHE A 253 -23.49 -26.99 1.90
N GLU A 254 -22.82 -26.75 3.03
CA GLU A 254 -22.07 -27.80 3.74
C GLU A 254 -23.00 -28.87 4.35
N SER A 255 -24.21 -28.49 4.76
CA SER A 255 -25.21 -29.45 5.27
C SER A 255 -25.84 -30.34 4.19
N LEU A 256 -25.79 -29.93 2.93
CA LEU A 256 -26.27 -30.72 1.78
C LEU A 256 -25.26 -31.78 1.33
N GLY A 257 -24.01 -31.72 1.81
CA GLY A 257 -22.94 -32.66 1.48
C GLY A 257 -22.73 -33.78 2.49
N LYS A 258 -23.62 -33.92 3.49
CA LYS A 258 -23.68 -35.03 4.45
C LYS A 258 -24.97 -35.80 4.26
#